data_AF-A0AB34KQ15-F1
#
_entry.id   AF-A0AB34KQ15-F1
#
_cell.length_a   1.000
_cell.length_b   1.000
_cell.length_c   1.000
_cell.angle_alpha   90.00
_cell.angle_beta   90.00
_cell.angle_gamma   90.00
#
_symmetry.space_group_name_H-M   'P 1'
#
loop_
_entity.id
_entity.type
_entity.pdbx_description
1 polymer ?
#
loop_
_entity_poly.entity_id
_entity_poly.type
_entity_poly.pdbx_seq_one_letter_code
_entity_poly.pdbx_strand_id
1 'polypeptide(L)'
;MKYTAATLALAAGATAHTLMSEIYVDGEGQGSGTCIRSPNNADGAVDPIIDLGSSDMACGQDGTMGVARTCGMNAGQELTFEYRQWPDDPSRQSLAKGHMGPCSVYLKKVEDATQDSATGDGWFKLWDEGYVESSGQWCTWNMIDNNGRITVKIPESLQGGDYLVRPELLALHNIPEKHQPEFYIGCAQVFLQSSGSEGPAETVSIPGHVTGEDPGTTYNPFEKPLKPYTVPGPDVYKSVNKGSAMNDLKQTTGLPKEGTIVSNRNWCGVEVPSWNDEDSCWDADKDCWAQLDECYDTAGATGLEGCKIFQDYCKGNQATCKSGGSGPQNAGKHLSQQFDHIQTPAAVNGMTSYGSTGGSSDSQSNDQASSSSAPAPSPDSYKKKEMAAPAPSSEEAAPAPQYTSAPPAYSAPAPQAQATTLVTKAAADQGNPNVVYETVYETVNAYATVTDMAYATETVQAYRRHAHPRHARHV
;
A
#
# COMPACT_ATOMS: atom_id res chain seq x y z
N MET A 1 -12.56 -40.69 39.58
CA MET A 1 -11.85 -40.20 38.38
C MET A 1 -11.85 -38.68 38.44
N LYS A 2 -10.68 -38.03 38.46
CA LYS A 2 -10.57 -36.57 38.43
C LYS A 2 -10.39 -36.16 36.97
N TYR A 3 -11.34 -35.42 36.41
CA TYR A 3 -11.21 -34.84 35.08
C TYR A 3 -10.38 -33.56 35.19
N THR A 4 -9.14 -33.59 34.71
CA THR A 4 -8.35 -32.39 34.45
C THR A 4 -8.83 -31.79 33.13
N ALA A 5 -9.51 -30.65 33.20
CA ALA A 5 -9.80 -29.83 32.02
C ALA A 5 -8.48 -29.21 31.53
N ALA A 6 -8.07 -29.56 30.31
CA ALA A 6 -6.98 -28.89 29.64
C ALA A 6 -7.53 -27.63 28.95
N THR A 7 -7.25 -26.47 29.52
CA THR A 7 -7.46 -25.17 28.86
C THR A 7 -6.42 -25.03 27.75
N LEU A 8 -6.86 -25.15 26.49
CA LEU A 8 -6.06 -24.72 25.34
C LEU A 8 -5.96 -23.19 25.40
N ALA A 9 -4.78 -22.67 25.72
CA ALA A 9 -4.48 -21.26 25.51
C ALA A 9 -4.22 -21.06 24.00
N LEU A 10 -5.14 -20.39 23.31
CA LEU A 10 -4.89 -19.83 22.00
C LEU A 10 -3.87 -18.70 22.16
N ALA A 11 -2.62 -18.94 21.76
CA ALA A 11 -1.65 -17.88 21.60
C ALA A 11 -2.08 -17.05 20.39
N ALA A 12 -2.58 -15.84 20.62
CA ALA A 12 -2.74 -14.87 19.55
C ALA A 12 -1.34 -14.54 19.02
N GLY A 13 -1.07 -14.88 17.76
CA GLY A 13 0.10 -14.37 17.06
C GLY A 13 0.01 -12.84 17.05
N ALA A 14 0.89 -12.18 17.81
CA ALA A 14 1.01 -10.74 17.70
C ALA A 14 1.73 -10.44 16.38
N THR A 15 0.97 -10.25 15.29
CA THR A 15 1.48 -9.40 14.20
C THR A 15 1.83 -8.05 14.82
N ALA A 16 2.87 -7.37 14.36
CA ALA A 16 3.24 -6.02 14.82
C ALA A 16 3.46 -5.06 13.64
N HIS A 17 3.34 -5.58 12.43
CA HIS A 17 3.71 -4.96 11.17
C HIS A 17 2.50 -4.30 10.50
N THR A 18 2.67 -3.66 9.35
CA THR A 18 1.58 -2.88 8.73
C THR A 18 1.59 -2.92 7.20
N LEU A 19 0.43 -2.73 6.60
CA LEU A 19 0.25 -2.61 5.14
C LEU A 19 -0.64 -1.40 4.82
N MET A 20 -0.27 -0.66 3.77
CA MET A 20 -1.15 0.37 3.22
C MET A 20 -2.40 -0.29 2.63
N SER A 21 -3.54 0.00 3.22
CA SER A 21 -4.77 -0.77 3.02
C SER A 21 -5.87 0.04 2.34
N GLU A 22 -5.88 1.36 2.48
CA GLU A 22 -6.89 2.22 1.85
C GLU A 22 -6.33 3.63 1.59
N ILE A 23 -6.90 4.31 0.59
CA ILE A 23 -6.65 5.72 0.33
C ILE A 23 -7.95 6.52 0.37
N TYR A 24 -7.83 7.80 0.68
CA TYR A 24 -8.92 8.76 0.66
C TYR A 24 -8.54 9.95 -0.21
N VAL A 25 -9.43 10.35 -1.11
CA VAL A 25 -9.29 11.57 -1.92
C VAL A 25 -10.23 12.60 -1.33
N ASP A 26 -9.67 13.66 -0.74
CA ASP A 26 -10.44 14.74 -0.12
C ASP A 26 -11.46 14.25 0.92
N GLY A 27 -11.03 13.28 1.74
CA GLY A 27 -11.86 12.64 2.76
C GLY A 27 -12.75 11.50 2.25
N GLU A 28 -12.93 11.34 0.94
CA GLU A 28 -13.72 10.26 0.35
C GLU A 28 -12.87 8.99 0.21
N GLY A 29 -13.23 7.93 0.93
CA GLY A 29 -12.56 6.63 0.81
C GLY A 29 -12.69 6.07 -0.61
N GLN A 30 -11.67 5.34 -1.06
CA GLN A 30 -11.69 4.70 -2.38
C GLN A 30 -11.99 3.19 -2.30
N GLY A 31 -12.10 2.66 -1.08
CA GLY A 31 -12.29 1.25 -0.79
C GLY A 31 -10.98 0.52 -0.55
N SER A 32 -11.05 -0.47 0.34
CA SER A 32 -9.90 -1.27 0.76
C SER A 32 -9.19 -1.94 -0.42
N GLY A 33 -7.90 -1.61 -0.58
CA GLY A 33 -6.99 -2.05 -1.63
C GLY A 33 -7.34 -1.59 -3.05
N THR A 34 -8.36 -0.74 -3.22
CA THR A 34 -8.70 -0.14 -4.52
C THR A 34 -7.64 0.88 -4.90
N CYS A 35 -7.16 0.82 -6.15
CA CYS A 35 -6.07 1.66 -6.66
C CYS A 35 -4.73 1.47 -5.94
N ILE A 36 -4.61 0.49 -5.03
CA ILE A 36 -3.38 0.20 -4.30
C ILE A 36 -2.75 -1.08 -4.88
N ARG A 37 -1.45 -1.02 -5.12
CA ARG A 37 -0.65 -2.21 -5.44
C ARG A 37 -0.34 -2.97 -4.15
N SER A 38 -1.28 -3.80 -3.71
CA SER A 38 -1.13 -4.63 -2.51
C SER A 38 -0.82 -6.09 -2.87
N PRO A 39 -0.18 -6.86 -1.96
CA PRO A 39 0.04 -8.30 -2.12
C PRO A 39 -1.26 -9.06 -2.43
N ASN A 40 -1.16 -10.08 -3.28
CA ASN A 40 -2.29 -10.95 -3.60
C ASN A 40 -2.53 -12.04 -2.56
N ASN A 41 -1.50 -12.42 -1.80
CA ASN A 41 -1.61 -13.31 -0.65
C ASN A 41 -1.61 -12.48 0.64
N ALA A 42 -2.42 -12.88 1.62
CA ALA A 42 -2.42 -12.31 2.96
C ALA A 42 -1.18 -12.75 3.78
N ASP A 43 -0.66 -13.94 3.51
CA ASP A 43 0.53 -14.45 4.19
C ASP A 43 1.75 -13.58 3.86
N GLY A 44 2.36 -13.00 4.90
CA GLY A 44 3.51 -12.10 4.77
C GLY A 44 3.18 -10.73 4.19
N ALA A 45 1.91 -10.42 3.91
CA ALA A 45 1.53 -9.16 3.25
C ALA A 45 1.91 -7.90 4.04
N VAL A 46 2.05 -8.03 5.36
CA VAL A 46 2.45 -6.95 6.25
C VAL A 46 3.96 -6.91 6.50
N ASP A 47 4.73 -7.90 6.03
CA ASP A 47 6.15 -8.00 6.34
C ASP A 47 6.95 -6.83 5.75
N PRO A 48 7.99 -6.35 6.45
CA PRO A 48 8.79 -5.24 5.98
C PRO A 48 9.69 -5.64 4.81
N ILE A 49 9.98 -4.66 3.96
CA ILE A 49 11.09 -4.75 3.02
C ILE A 49 12.38 -4.42 3.77
N ILE A 50 13.33 -5.36 3.73
CA ILE A 50 14.61 -5.27 4.43
C ILE A 50 15.78 -5.13 3.45
N ASP A 51 15.67 -5.75 2.27
CA ASP A 51 16.69 -5.63 1.23
C ASP A 51 16.53 -4.31 0.48
N LEU A 52 17.39 -3.34 0.80
CA LEU A 52 17.38 -2.00 0.20
C LEU A 52 17.69 -2.01 -1.31
N GLY A 53 18.26 -3.10 -1.83
CA GLY A 53 18.51 -3.30 -3.25
C GLY A 53 17.36 -3.98 -4.02
N SER A 54 16.34 -4.48 -3.32
CA SER A 54 15.20 -5.16 -3.95
C SER A 54 14.34 -4.19 -4.75
N SER A 55 13.78 -4.66 -5.88
CA SER A 55 12.74 -3.93 -6.61
C SER A 55 11.49 -3.67 -5.78
N ASP A 56 11.25 -4.50 -4.75
CA ASP A 56 10.12 -4.33 -3.83
C ASP A 56 10.22 -3.04 -3.00
N MET A 57 11.41 -2.42 -2.91
CA MET A 57 11.55 -1.09 -2.33
C MET A 57 10.72 -0.03 -3.05
N ALA A 58 10.36 -0.24 -4.33
CA ALA A 58 9.53 0.70 -5.06
C ALA A 58 8.11 0.76 -4.49
N CYS A 59 7.43 -0.38 -4.33
CA CYS A 59 5.99 -0.40 -4.01
C CYS A 59 5.55 -1.52 -3.05
N GLY A 60 6.48 -2.17 -2.36
CA GLY A 60 6.22 -3.34 -1.51
C GLY A 60 6.12 -4.65 -2.30
N GLN A 61 5.82 -5.74 -1.60
CA GLN A 61 5.61 -7.06 -2.18
C GLN A 61 4.49 -7.03 -3.24
N ASP A 62 4.73 -7.68 -4.39
CA ASP A 62 3.90 -7.64 -5.61
C ASP A 62 3.69 -6.23 -6.22
N GLY A 63 4.25 -5.18 -5.62
CA GLY A 63 4.01 -3.79 -6.01
C GLY A 63 4.64 -3.35 -7.33
N THR A 64 5.53 -4.17 -7.88
CA THR A 64 6.10 -3.98 -9.23
C THR A 64 5.11 -4.31 -10.34
N MET A 65 3.99 -4.96 -10.01
CA MET A 65 2.88 -5.19 -10.92
C MET A 65 1.82 -4.12 -10.71
N GLY A 66 1.43 -3.44 -11.80
CA GLY A 66 0.30 -2.53 -11.77
C GLY A 66 -1.03 -3.25 -11.52
N VAL A 67 -1.98 -2.52 -10.94
CA VAL A 67 -3.33 -3.00 -10.67
C VAL A 67 -4.35 -2.38 -11.62
N ALA A 68 -5.53 -2.99 -11.75
CA ALA A 68 -6.51 -2.62 -12.77
C ALA A 68 -7.22 -1.28 -12.54
N ARG A 69 -7.05 -0.67 -11.36
CA ARG A 69 -7.79 0.54 -10.94
C ARG A 69 -6.82 1.70 -10.73
N THR A 70 -7.19 2.88 -11.21
CA THR A 70 -6.50 4.16 -10.97
C THR A 70 -7.53 5.15 -10.46
N CYS A 71 -7.24 5.80 -9.33
CA CYS A 71 -8.19 6.67 -8.65
C CYS A 71 -7.97 8.11 -9.15
N GLY A 72 -9.05 8.74 -9.61
CA GLY A 72 -9.01 10.11 -10.09
C GLY A 72 -8.96 11.09 -8.91
N MET A 73 -8.17 12.16 -9.06
CA MET A 73 -8.20 13.29 -8.14
C MET A 73 -7.90 14.60 -8.87
N ASN A 74 -8.34 15.71 -8.29
CA ASN A 74 -7.99 17.05 -8.76
C ASN A 74 -6.77 17.59 -8.02
N ALA A 75 -5.98 18.43 -8.70
CA ALA A 75 -4.89 19.15 -8.06
C ALA A 75 -5.40 20.03 -6.92
N GLY A 76 -4.61 20.18 -5.86
CA GLY A 76 -5.00 20.89 -4.64
C GLY A 76 -5.79 20.05 -3.65
N GLN A 77 -6.32 18.88 -4.02
CA GLN A 77 -6.99 17.99 -3.08
C GLN A 77 -6.00 17.30 -2.13
N GLU A 78 -6.52 16.89 -0.98
CA GLU A 78 -5.79 16.04 -0.04
C GLU A 78 -5.86 14.57 -0.47
N LEU A 79 -4.75 13.86 -0.29
CA LEU A 79 -4.64 12.42 -0.47
C LEU A 79 -4.17 11.82 0.86
N THR A 80 -5.00 10.96 1.44
CA THR A 80 -4.71 10.27 2.70
C THR A 80 -4.42 8.81 2.44
N PHE A 81 -3.40 8.27 3.10
CA PHE A 81 -3.03 6.86 3.10
C PHE A 81 -3.31 6.26 4.46
N GLU A 82 -4.01 5.14 4.51
CA GLU A 82 -4.29 4.40 5.74
C GLU A 82 -3.51 3.10 5.79
N TYR A 83 -2.77 2.93 6.88
CA TYR A 83 -1.99 1.75 7.23
C TYR A 83 -2.72 0.95 8.30
N ARG A 84 -2.76 -0.38 8.13
CA ARG A 84 -3.44 -1.29 9.03
C ARG A 84 -2.54 -2.48 9.35
N GLN A 85 -2.54 -2.89 10.61
CA GLN A 85 -1.80 -4.07 11.07
C GLN A 85 -2.58 -5.37 10.78
N TRP A 86 -3.90 -5.27 10.74
CA TRP A 86 -4.81 -6.25 10.17
C TRP A 86 -5.48 -5.59 8.96
N PRO A 87 -4.96 -5.83 7.75
CA PRO A 87 -5.39 -5.07 6.56
C PRO A 87 -6.89 -5.23 6.24
N ASP A 88 -7.49 -6.33 6.68
CA ASP A 88 -8.91 -6.68 6.54
C ASP A 88 -9.80 -6.22 7.71
N ASP A 89 -9.24 -5.64 8.77
CA ASP A 89 -9.97 -5.19 9.96
C ASP A 89 -9.58 -3.74 10.35
N PRO A 90 -10.27 -2.72 9.81
CA PRO A 90 -10.01 -1.30 10.13
C PRO A 90 -10.29 -0.92 11.59
N SER A 91 -10.90 -1.79 12.39
CA SER A 91 -11.15 -1.52 13.81
C SER A 91 -9.92 -1.74 14.69
N ARG A 92 -8.84 -2.28 14.12
CA ARG A 92 -7.59 -2.61 14.83
C ARG A 92 -6.58 -1.48 14.73
N GLN A 93 -5.53 -1.59 15.55
CA GLN A 93 -4.42 -0.66 15.51
C GLN A 93 -3.69 -0.74 14.15
N SER A 94 -3.00 0.35 13.78
CA SER A 94 -2.33 0.46 12.48
C SER A 94 -0.94 -0.16 12.45
N LEU A 95 -0.19 0.00 13.54
CA LEU A 95 1.21 -0.40 13.69
C LEU A 95 1.53 -0.49 15.19
N ALA A 96 2.38 -1.43 15.60
CA ALA A 96 2.82 -1.48 16.99
C ALA A 96 3.70 -0.25 17.33
N LYS A 97 3.43 0.43 18.46
CA LYS A 97 4.18 1.64 18.89
C LYS A 97 5.71 1.46 18.98
N GLY A 98 6.18 0.21 19.10
CA GLY A 98 7.59 -0.14 19.00
C GLY A 98 8.21 0.01 17.60
N HIS A 99 7.50 0.50 16.58
CA HIS A 99 8.02 0.77 15.24
C HIS A 99 8.20 2.27 15.02
N MET A 100 9.07 2.87 15.82
CA MET A 100 9.38 4.29 15.72
C MET A 100 10.30 4.57 14.53
N GLY A 101 10.04 5.68 13.84
CA GLY A 101 10.89 6.17 12.76
C GLY A 101 10.18 7.19 11.88
N PRO A 102 10.82 7.61 10.78
CA PRO A 102 10.28 8.64 9.92
C PRO A 102 9.18 8.11 8.99
N CYS A 103 8.49 9.05 8.35
CA CYS A 103 7.73 8.76 7.14
C CYS A 103 8.17 9.67 6.00
N SER A 104 7.88 9.24 4.78
CA SER A 104 8.08 10.03 3.56
C SER A 104 6.97 9.73 2.56
N VAL A 105 6.65 10.67 1.68
CA VAL A 105 5.73 10.44 0.55
C VAL A 105 6.44 10.83 -0.73
N TYR A 106 6.51 9.90 -1.68
CA TYR A 106 7.12 10.09 -2.99
C TYR A 106 6.07 9.99 -4.09
N LEU A 107 6.29 10.72 -5.18
CA LEU A 107 5.49 10.63 -6.39
C LEU A 107 6.40 10.26 -7.56
N LYS A 108 5.88 9.49 -8.51
CA LYS A 108 6.50 9.22 -9.82
C LYS A 108 5.47 9.47 -10.90
N LYS A 109 5.75 10.41 -11.80
CA LYS A 109 4.93 10.61 -13.00
C LYS A 109 5.18 9.45 -13.98
N VAL A 110 4.12 8.85 -14.50
CA VAL A 110 4.20 7.71 -15.42
C VAL A 110 3.28 7.90 -16.62
N GLU A 111 3.51 7.12 -17.68
CA GLU A 111 2.64 7.14 -18.86
C GLU A 111 1.31 6.45 -18.60
N ASP A 112 1.35 5.31 -17.92
CA ASP A 112 0.18 4.52 -17.51
C ASP A 112 0.44 3.90 -16.12
N ALA A 113 -0.33 4.34 -15.12
CA ALA A 113 -0.18 3.86 -13.74
C ALA A 113 -0.50 2.37 -13.59
N THR A 114 -1.23 1.76 -14.52
CA THR A 114 -1.57 0.32 -14.51
C THR A 114 -0.48 -0.56 -15.14
N GLN A 115 0.50 0.02 -15.84
CA GLN A 115 1.53 -0.71 -16.58
C GLN A 115 2.96 -0.46 -16.07
N ASP A 116 3.25 0.71 -15.48
CA ASP A 116 4.59 1.04 -15.01
C ASP A 116 5.06 0.07 -13.90
N SER A 117 6.30 -0.40 -13.96
CA SER A 117 6.84 -1.36 -12.99
C SER A 117 7.22 -0.75 -11.65
N ALA A 118 7.02 0.56 -11.47
CA ALA A 118 7.43 1.41 -10.35
C ALA A 118 8.95 1.56 -10.15
N THR A 119 9.71 0.52 -10.44
CA THR A 119 11.16 0.44 -10.23
C THR A 119 11.92 1.42 -11.14
N GLY A 120 13.04 1.94 -10.63
CA GLY A 120 13.94 2.82 -11.37
C GLY A 120 13.69 4.30 -11.13
N ASP A 121 14.24 5.14 -12.01
CA ASP A 121 14.21 6.60 -11.91
C ASP A 121 12.80 7.20 -12.12
N GLY A 122 12.64 8.45 -11.69
CA GLY A 122 11.42 9.24 -11.86
C GLY A 122 10.72 9.60 -10.55
N TRP A 123 11.20 9.10 -9.42
CA TRP A 123 10.65 9.41 -8.11
C TRP A 123 11.13 10.76 -7.60
N PHE A 124 10.24 11.49 -6.92
CA PHE A 124 10.59 12.69 -6.17
C PHE A 124 9.84 12.71 -4.85
N LYS A 125 10.49 13.20 -3.79
CA LYS A 125 9.91 13.28 -2.45
C LYS A 125 9.01 14.52 -2.34
N LEU A 126 7.73 14.33 -2.06
CA LEU A 126 6.76 15.40 -1.82
C LEU A 126 6.78 15.90 -0.38
N TRP A 127 7.08 15.02 0.57
CA TRP A 127 7.12 15.35 1.99
C TRP A 127 7.91 14.30 2.77
N ASP A 128 8.52 14.72 3.89
CA ASP A 128 8.99 13.83 4.94
C ASP A 128 8.85 14.42 6.35
N GLU A 129 8.86 13.54 7.35
CA GLU A 129 8.98 13.90 8.76
C GLU A 129 9.78 12.83 9.52
N GLY A 130 10.76 13.30 10.29
CA GLY A 130 11.61 12.47 11.15
C GLY A 130 11.18 12.47 12.61
N TYR A 131 12.15 12.65 13.50
CA TYR A 131 11.90 12.90 14.92
C TYR A 131 11.80 14.41 15.20
N VAL A 132 10.69 14.84 15.79
CA VAL A 132 10.44 16.23 16.15
C VAL A 132 10.77 16.43 17.63
N GLU A 133 11.94 17.01 17.92
CA GLU A 133 12.46 17.15 19.29
C GLU A 133 11.52 17.96 20.20
N SER A 134 10.85 18.98 19.67
CA SER A 134 9.96 19.86 20.44
C SER A 134 8.70 19.15 20.97
N SER A 135 8.20 18.14 20.25
CA SER A 135 7.05 17.33 20.65
C SER A 135 7.46 15.96 21.20
N GLY A 136 8.71 15.55 21.00
CA GLY A 136 9.19 14.20 21.32
C GLY A 136 8.53 13.11 20.48
N GLN A 137 8.06 13.44 19.26
CA GLN A 137 7.30 12.54 18.40
C GLN A 137 8.10 12.07 17.19
N TRP A 138 7.87 10.82 16.81
CA TRP A 138 8.22 10.29 15.49
C TRP A 138 7.01 10.35 14.58
N CYS A 139 7.24 10.46 13.28
CA CYS A 139 6.15 10.41 12.31
C CYS A 139 5.27 9.15 12.45
N THR A 140 5.86 7.96 12.64
CA THR A 140 5.06 6.74 12.79
C THR A 140 4.17 6.76 14.03
N TRP A 141 4.55 7.45 15.10
CA TRP A 141 3.68 7.66 16.27
C TRP A 141 2.55 8.63 15.97
N ASN A 142 2.82 9.74 15.27
CA ASN A 142 1.79 10.65 14.79
C ASN A 142 0.78 9.91 13.89
N MET A 143 1.24 9.03 13.01
CA MET A 143 0.39 8.19 12.17
C MET A 143 -0.47 7.22 13.00
N ILE A 144 0.11 6.55 14.01
CA ILE A 144 -0.63 5.66 14.93
C ILE A 144 -1.71 6.44 15.68
N ASP A 145 -1.37 7.60 16.23
CA ASP A 145 -2.31 8.45 16.96
C ASP A 145 -3.41 9.03 16.04
N ASN A 146 -3.15 9.10 14.73
CA ASN A 146 -4.10 9.45 13.66
C ASN A 146 -4.79 8.24 13.01
N ASN A 147 -4.96 7.13 13.75
CA ASN A 147 -5.66 5.92 13.27
C ASN A 147 -5.07 5.32 11.99
N GLY A 148 -3.74 5.33 11.85
CA GLY A 148 -3.09 4.75 10.69
C GLY A 148 -2.90 5.71 9.52
N ARG A 149 -3.24 6.99 9.67
CA ARG A 149 -3.42 7.89 8.52
C ARG A 149 -2.30 8.92 8.39
N ILE A 150 -1.84 9.09 7.15
CA ILE A 150 -0.96 10.19 6.72
C ILE A 150 -1.67 10.91 5.58
N THR A 151 -1.90 12.22 5.72
CA THR A 151 -2.54 13.05 4.69
C THR A 151 -1.53 14.00 4.08
N VAL A 152 -1.45 14.07 2.76
CA VAL A 152 -0.69 15.10 2.03
C VAL A 152 -1.62 15.89 1.12
N LYS A 153 -1.33 17.18 0.91
CA LYS A 153 -1.97 17.99 -0.12
C LYS A 153 -1.18 17.88 -1.43
N ILE A 154 -1.87 17.57 -2.52
CA ILE A 154 -1.22 17.52 -3.83
C ILE A 154 -1.09 18.94 -4.41
N PRO A 155 0.09 19.38 -4.86
CA PRO A 155 0.29 20.74 -5.34
C PRO A 155 -0.58 21.09 -6.56
N GLU A 156 -1.22 22.26 -6.54
CA GLU A 156 -2.06 22.76 -7.65
C GLU A 156 -1.27 22.95 -8.95
N SER A 157 0.03 23.26 -8.84
CA SER A 157 0.90 23.51 -9.97
C SER A 157 1.46 22.22 -10.60
N LEU A 158 1.30 21.06 -9.95
CA LEU A 158 1.84 19.80 -10.43
C LEU A 158 1.17 19.40 -11.76
N GLN A 159 1.98 18.95 -12.72
CA GLN A 159 1.51 18.58 -14.04
C GLN A 159 0.47 17.43 -14.00
N GLY A 160 -0.64 17.56 -14.72
CA GLY A 160 -1.67 16.51 -14.76
C GLY A 160 -1.21 15.22 -15.48
N GLY A 161 -1.87 14.11 -15.15
CA GLY A 161 -1.65 12.78 -15.74
C GLY A 161 -1.53 11.68 -14.70
N ASP A 162 -1.03 10.51 -15.11
CA ASP A 162 -0.88 9.36 -14.21
C ASP A 162 0.35 9.49 -13.30
N TYR A 163 0.16 9.09 -12.04
CA TYR A 163 1.18 9.03 -11.00
C TYR A 163 1.10 7.73 -10.20
N LEU A 164 2.26 7.25 -9.79
CA LEU A 164 2.39 6.38 -8.63
C LEU A 164 2.70 7.24 -7.41
N VAL A 165 1.99 6.99 -6.30
CA VAL A 165 2.17 7.70 -5.04
C VAL A 165 2.55 6.71 -3.96
N ARG A 166 3.71 6.93 -3.33
CA ARG A 166 4.40 5.99 -2.45
C ARG A 166 4.62 6.60 -1.07
N PRO A 167 3.72 6.40 -0.10
CA PRO A 167 4.06 6.55 1.30
C PRO A 167 5.06 5.46 1.73
N GLU A 168 6.02 5.88 2.54
CA GLU A 168 7.10 5.07 3.08
C GLU A 168 7.16 5.28 4.58
N LEU A 169 7.09 4.18 5.34
CA LEU A 169 7.40 4.16 6.76
C LEU A 169 8.72 3.42 6.95
N LEU A 170 9.62 3.98 7.75
CA LEU A 170 10.85 3.29 8.15
C LEU A 170 10.79 3.03 9.65
N ALA A 171 10.86 1.77 10.07
CA ALA A 171 10.98 1.38 11.46
C ALA A 171 12.44 1.13 11.83
N LEU A 172 12.89 1.80 12.90
CA LEU A 172 14.29 1.83 13.31
C LEU A 172 14.62 0.85 14.45
N HIS A 173 13.62 0.14 14.96
CA HIS A 173 13.70 -0.60 16.22
C HIS A 173 14.69 -1.77 16.19
N ASN A 174 14.91 -2.38 15.02
CA ASN A 174 15.83 -3.51 14.85
C ASN A 174 17.27 -3.08 14.47
N ILE A 175 17.53 -1.79 14.24
CA ILE A 175 18.87 -1.30 13.86
C ILE A 175 19.93 -1.59 14.92
N PRO A 176 19.71 -1.35 16.23
CA PRO A 176 20.79 -1.48 17.22
C PRO A 176 21.31 -2.90 17.39
N GLU A 177 20.45 -3.90 17.20
CA GLU A 177 20.79 -5.32 17.40
C GLU A 177 21.11 -6.03 16.09
N LYS A 178 20.41 -5.70 15.00
CA LYS A 178 20.47 -6.44 13.74
C LYS A 178 21.01 -5.61 12.57
N HIS A 179 21.24 -4.31 12.75
CA HIS A 179 21.56 -3.38 11.68
C HIS A 179 20.57 -3.45 10.52
N GLN A 180 19.29 -3.63 10.87
CA GLN A 180 18.22 -3.94 9.92
C GLN A 180 17.14 -2.85 9.97
N PRO A 181 17.19 -1.86 9.06
CA PRO A 181 16.06 -0.97 8.84
C PRO A 181 14.92 -1.73 8.19
N GLU A 182 13.68 -1.45 8.61
CA GLU A 182 12.47 -2.10 8.10
C GLU A 182 11.58 -1.09 7.40
N PHE A 183 11.33 -1.31 6.11
CA PHE A 183 10.49 -0.42 5.32
C PHE A 183 9.09 -1.01 5.10
N TYR A 184 8.06 -0.24 5.44
CA TYR A 184 6.67 -0.55 5.13
C TYR A 184 6.19 0.41 4.04
N ILE A 185 5.99 -0.13 2.84
CA ILE A 185 5.82 0.64 1.60
C ILE A 185 4.54 0.15 0.92
N GLY A 186 3.81 1.07 0.30
CA GLY A 186 2.75 0.76 -0.65
C GLY A 186 2.67 1.82 -1.74
N CYS A 187 2.10 1.48 -2.89
CA CYS A 187 1.87 2.44 -3.97
C CYS A 187 0.39 2.55 -4.32
N ALA A 188 -0.09 3.78 -4.39
CA ALA A 188 -1.37 4.13 -4.97
C ALA A 188 -1.21 4.56 -6.43
N GLN A 189 -2.16 4.17 -7.28
CA GLN A 189 -2.29 4.58 -8.67
C GLN A 189 -3.28 5.73 -8.75
N VAL A 190 -2.81 6.89 -9.17
CA VAL A 190 -3.60 8.13 -9.17
C VAL A 190 -3.56 8.77 -10.55
N PHE A 191 -4.73 9.17 -11.04
CA PHE A 191 -4.85 10.05 -12.18
C PHE A 191 -5.10 11.47 -11.67
N LEU A 192 -4.12 12.35 -11.88
CA LEU A 192 -4.21 13.75 -11.46
C LEU A 192 -4.80 14.62 -12.56
N GLN A 193 -6.02 15.08 -12.36
CA GLN A 193 -6.62 16.15 -13.16
C GLN A 193 -6.02 17.49 -12.72
N SER A 194 -5.17 18.07 -13.58
CA SER A 194 -4.50 19.33 -13.30
C SER A 194 -4.22 20.11 -14.58
N SER A 195 -4.40 21.43 -14.53
CA SER A 195 -3.87 22.38 -15.53
C SER A 195 -2.47 22.88 -15.18
N GLY A 196 -1.84 22.31 -14.14
CA GLY A 196 -0.47 22.61 -13.76
C GLY A 196 0.55 22.19 -14.82
N SER A 197 1.74 22.77 -14.73
CA SER A 197 2.85 22.52 -15.64
C SER A 197 4.19 22.35 -14.93
N GLU A 198 4.17 22.24 -13.60
CA GLU A 198 5.37 22.07 -12.80
C GLU A 198 5.62 20.60 -12.47
N GLY A 199 6.86 20.30 -12.13
CA GLY A 199 7.31 18.99 -11.68
C GLY A 199 8.66 19.09 -10.99
N PRO A 200 9.28 17.95 -10.63
CA PRO A 200 10.52 17.95 -9.85
C PRO A 200 11.72 18.41 -10.66
N ALA A 201 12.58 19.26 -10.08
CA ALA A 201 13.86 19.65 -10.67
C ALA A 201 14.73 18.42 -10.97
N GLU A 202 14.75 17.48 -10.03
CA GLU A 202 15.56 16.26 -10.04
C GLU A 202 14.71 15.08 -9.56
N THR A 203 15.04 13.89 -10.04
CA THR A 203 14.42 12.63 -9.64
C THR A 203 15.47 11.66 -9.14
N VAL A 204 15.03 10.61 -8.44
CA VAL A 204 15.87 9.51 -7.97
C VAL A 204 15.31 8.16 -8.41
N SER A 205 16.20 7.17 -8.44
CA SER A 205 15.81 5.77 -8.60
C SER A 205 15.37 5.14 -7.29
N ILE A 206 14.32 4.31 -7.34
CA ILE A 206 13.96 3.39 -6.27
C ILE A 206 13.93 1.96 -6.85
N PRO A 207 14.73 1.01 -6.34
CA PRO A 207 15.70 1.13 -5.25
C PRO A 207 16.90 2.02 -5.59
N GLY A 208 17.63 2.44 -4.55
CA GLY A 208 18.83 3.27 -4.64
C GLY A 208 18.71 4.66 -4.02
N HIS A 209 17.51 5.07 -3.61
CA HIS A 209 17.29 6.36 -2.92
C HIS A 209 17.86 6.38 -1.50
N VAL A 210 18.01 5.21 -0.88
CA VAL A 210 18.61 5.04 0.45
C VAL A 210 19.73 4.01 0.42
N THR A 211 20.67 4.12 1.35
CA THR A 211 21.74 3.16 1.57
C THR A 211 21.73 2.62 3.00
N GLY A 212 22.36 1.47 3.22
CA GLY A 212 22.57 0.91 4.56
C GLY A 212 23.58 1.69 5.41
N GLU A 213 24.22 2.72 4.84
CA GLU A 213 25.20 3.58 5.51
C GLU A 213 24.64 4.97 5.82
N ASP A 214 23.44 5.29 5.35
CA ASP A 214 22.82 6.59 5.61
C ASP A 214 22.65 6.79 7.13
N PRO A 215 22.88 8.01 7.64
CA PRO A 215 22.68 8.29 9.06
C PRO A 215 21.25 7.95 9.53
N GLY A 216 20.26 8.09 8.66
CA GLY A 216 18.85 7.78 8.94
C GLY A 216 18.51 6.29 9.00
N THR A 217 19.25 5.44 8.28
CA THR A 217 19.05 3.97 8.23
C THR A 217 19.94 3.21 9.22
N THR A 218 20.91 3.90 9.82
CA THR A 218 21.81 3.37 10.87
C THR A 218 21.54 3.98 12.26
N TYR A 219 20.51 4.83 12.38
CA TYR A 219 20.19 5.54 13.60
C TYR A 219 19.72 4.61 14.73
N ASN A 220 20.22 4.83 15.96
CA ASN A 220 19.76 4.13 17.15
C ASN A 220 18.66 4.93 17.89
N PRO A 221 17.38 4.51 17.82
CA PRO A 221 16.27 5.26 18.41
C PRO A 221 16.15 5.14 19.93
N PHE A 222 17.04 4.38 20.59
CA PHE A 222 17.02 4.17 22.04
C PHE A 222 18.11 4.95 22.79
N GLU A 223 19.03 5.61 22.10
CA GLU A 223 20.03 6.47 22.75
C GLU A 223 19.38 7.63 23.50
N LYS A 224 19.97 8.01 24.65
CA LYS A 224 19.53 9.14 25.48
C LYS A 224 20.72 10.04 25.83
N PRO A 225 20.66 11.35 25.51
CA PRO A 225 19.64 12.01 24.70
C PRO A 225 19.65 11.49 23.25
N LEU A 226 18.51 11.62 22.56
CA LEU A 226 18.45 11.31 21.14
C LEU A 226 19.30 12.32 20.36
N LYS A 227 20.07 11.83 19.38
CA LYS A 227 20.82 12.67 18.45
C LYS A 227 19.87 13.30 17.42
N PRO A 228 20.23 14.43 16.78
CA PRO A 228 19.47 14.92 15.62
C PRO A 228 19.27 13.80 14.59
N TYR A 229 18.04 13.69 14.08
CA TYR A 229 17.69 12.67 13.09
C TYR A 229 17.61 13.29 11.69
N THR A 230 18.24 12.66 10.71
CA THR A 230 18.14 13.01 9.29
C THR A 230 17.31 11.93 8.60
N VAL A 231 16.20 12.34 7.97
CA VAL A 231 15.40 11.42 7.16
C VAL A 231 16.24 10.98 5.94
N PRO A 232 16.33 9.66 5.64
CA PRO A 232 17.07 9.19 4.48
C PRO A 232 16.34 9.53 3.17
N GLY A 233 17.03 9.38 2.04
CA GLY A 233 16.49 9.73 0.72
C GLY A 233 16.85 11.15 0.25
N PRO A 234 16.35 11.57 -0.93
CA PRO A 234 16.56 12.92 -1.44
C PRO A 234 15.85 13.96 -0.56
N ASP A 235 16.25 15.22 -0.71
CA ASP A 235 15.49 16.34 -0.16
C ASP A 235 14.07 16.38 -0.75
N VAL A 236 13.14 17.03 -0.04
CA VAL A 236 11.83 17.34 -0.60
C VAL A 236 11.98 18.17 -1.87
N TYR A 237 11.25 17.78 -2.91
CA TYR A 237 11.47 18.25 -4.28
C TYR A 237 11.38 19.77 -4.41
N LYS A 238 12.18 20.30 -5.34
CA LYS A 238 12.07 21.69 -5.80
C LYS A 238 11.25 21.70 -7.07
N SER A 239 10.21 22.52 -7.10
CA SER A 239 9.33 22.66 -8.25
C SER A 239 9.99 23.46 -9.36
N VAL A 240 9.90 22.98 -10.61
CA VAL A 240 10.32 23.71 -11.82
C VAL A 240 9.27 23.55 -12.91
N ASN A 241 9.16 24.52 -13.79
CA ASN A 241 8.31 24.41 -14.97
C ASN A 241 8.84 23.30 -15.91
N LYS A 242 7.99 22.34 -16.25
CA LYS A 242 8.29 21.19 -17.12
C LYS A 242 7.75 21.36 -18.55
N GLY A 243 7.31 22.57 -18.92
CA GLY A 243 6.78 22.88 -20.23
C GLY A 243 5.29 23.24 -20.20
N SER A 244 4.54 22.78 -21.19
CA SER A 244 3.14 23.17 -21.35
C SER A 244 2.21 22.39 -20.41
N ALA A 245 1.25 23.11 -19.83
CA ALA A 245 0.12 22.51 -19.14
C ALA A 245 -0.64 21.55 -20.06
N MET A 246 -1.07 20.43 -19.51
CA MET A 246 -1.88 19.46 -20.24
C MET A 246 -3.35 19.82 -20.05
N ASN A 247 -3.86 20.70 -20.91
CA ASN A 247 -5.27 21.07 -20.90
C ASN A 247 -6.12 19.89 -21.41
N ASP A 248 -7.28 19.66 -20.79
CA ASP A 248 -8.26 18.64 -21.18
C ASP A 248 -7.77 17.18 -21.09
N LEU A 249 -6.84 16.87 -20.19
CA LEU A 249 -6.53 15.47 -19.85
C LEU A 249 -7.80 14.74 -19.42
N LYS A 250 -7.94 13.50 -19.89
CA LYS A 250 -8.98 12.58 -19.46
C LYS A 250 -8.34 11.27 -19.05
N GLN A 251 -8.81 10.74 -17.92
CA GLN A 251 -8.46 9.39 -17.52
C GLN A 251 -9.05 8.41 -18.53
N THR A 252 -8.21 7.58 -19.15
CA THR A 252 -8.63 6.54 -20.09
C THR A 252 -8.27 5.13 -19.61
N THR A 253 -7.41 5.03 -18.61
CA THR A 253 -6.89 3.78 -18.03
C THR A 253 -7.31 3.68 -16.58
N GLY A 254 -7.36 2.46 -16.06
CA GLY A 254 -7.68 2.22 -14.66
C GLY A 254 -9.10 2.64 -14.23
N LEU A 255 -10.02 2.90 -15.16
CA LEU A 255 -11.42 3.19 -14.87
C LEU A 255 -12.17 1.93 -14.43
N PRO A 256 -13.24 2.05 -13.62
CA PRO A 256 -14.03 0.88 -13.26
C PRO A 256 -14.65 0.32 -14.52
N LYS A 257 -14.87 -1.00 -14.55
CA LYS A 257 -15.63 -1.60 -15.65
C LYS A 257 -16.99 -0.89 -15.74
N GLU A 258 -17.44 -0.61 -16.96
CA GLU A 258 -18.77 -0.03 -17.16
C GLU A 258 -19.84 -0.90 -16.47
N GLY A 259 -20.75 -0.26 -15.74
CA GLY A 259 -21.77 -0.97 -14.95
C GLY A 259 -21.27 -1.57 -13.63
N THR A 260 -20.06 -1.24 -13.18
CA THR A 260 -19.59 -1.61 -11.84
C THR A 260 -20.51 -1.00 -10.78
N ILE A 261 -21.14 -1.86 -9.98
CA ILE A 261 -21.99 -1.45 -8.86
C ILE A 261 -21.27 -1.57 -7.52
N VAL A 262 -20.23 -2.39 -7.42
CA VAL A 262 -19.36 -2.49 -6.23
C VAL A 262 -17.98 -2.98 -6.63
N SER A 263 -16.95 -2.58 -5.90
CA SER A 263 -15.58 -3.06 -6.11
C SER A 263 -15.03 -3.71 -4.84
N ASN A 264 -14.11 -4.65 -5.01
CA ASN A 264 -13.25 -5.17 -3.95
C ASN A 264 -11.83 -5.25 -4.51
N ARG A 265 -10.93 -4.35 -4.08
CA ARG A 265 -9.63 -4.14 -4.72
C ARG A 265 -9.78 -3.90 -6.23
N ASN A 266 -9.36 -4.87 -7.04
CA ASN A 266 -9.41 -4.85 -8.49
C ASN A 266 -10.68 -5.47 -9.06
N TRP A 267 -11.38 -6.28 -8.28
CA TRP A 267 -12.60 -6.93 -8.72
C TRP A 267 -13.75 -5.92 -8.80
N CYS A 268 -14.58 -6.08 -9.84
CA CYS A 268 -15.73 -5.23 -10.11
C CYS A 268 -16.98 -6.10 -10.26
N GLY A 269 -17.89 -5.99 -9.30
CA GLY A 269 -19.22 -6.57 -9.40
C GLY A 269 -20.09 -5.72 -10.30
N VAL A 270 -20.70 -6.34 -11.31
CA VAL A 270 -21.62 -5.68 -12.23
C VAL A 270 -23.04 -6.13 -11.98
N GLU A 271 -23.98 -5.31 -12.42
CA GLU A 271 -25.39 -5.65 -12.37
C GLU A 271 -25.69 -6.90 -13.21
N VAL A 272 -26.39 -7.86 -12.59
CA VAL A 272 -26.90 -9.05 -13.29
C VAL A 272 -28.01 -8.67 -14.28
N PRO A 273 -28.26 -9.47 -15.33
CA PRO A 273 -29.32 -9.20 -16.31
C PRO A 273 -30.69 -9.01 -15.66
N SER A 274 -31.52 -8.14 -16.22
CA SER A 274 -32.91 -7.97 -15.78
C SER A 274 -33.77 -9.19 -16.11
N TRP A 275 -34.73 -9.50 -15.25
CA TRP A 275 -35.65 -10.63 -15.42
C TRP A 275 -37.11 -10.26 -15.12
N ASN A 276 -38.03 -10.97 -15.77
CA ASN A 276 -39.47 -10.87 -15.52
C ASN A 276 -40.18 -12.23 -15.54
N ASP A 277 -39.43 -13.32 -15.68
CA ASP A 277 -39.90 -14.70 -15.59
C ASP A 277 -38.95 -15.54 -14.72
N GLU A 278 -39.37 -16.75 -14.40
CA GLU A 278 -38.64 -17.62 -13.46
C GLU A 278 -37.29 -18.08 -14.02
N ASP A 279 -37.23 -18.45 -15.30
CA ASP A 279 -36.01 -18.99 -15.93
C ASP A 279 -34.92 -17.91 -15.96
N SER A 280 -35.25 -16.71 -16.45
CA SER A 280 -34.32 -15.57 -16.48
C SER A 280 -33.91 -15.10 -15.08
N CYS A 281 -34.76 -15.26 -14.06
CA CYS A 281 -34.39 -14.96 -12.68
C CYS A 281 -33.29 -15.88 -12.18
N TRP A 282 -33.43 -17.19 -12.39
CA TRP A 282 -32.45 -18.17 -11.93
C TRP A 282 -31.14 -18.12 -12.74
N ASP A 283 -31.20 -17.74 -14.02
CA ASP A 283 -30.00 -17.44 -14.80
C ASP A 283 -29.25 -16.20 -14.24
N ALA A 284 -29.98 -15.14 -13.87
CA ALA A 284 -29.40 -13.96 -13.23
C ALA A 284 -28.85 -14.26 -11.82
N ASP A 285 -29.52 -15.10 -11.01
CA ASP A 285 -29.02 -15.57 -9.71
C ASP A 285 -27.69 -16.31 -9.89
N LYS A 286 -27.62 -17.24 -10.86
CA LYS A 286 -26.41 -18.00 -11.15
C LYS A 286 -25.25 -17.09 -11.55
N ASP A 287 -25.49 -16.09 -12.40
CA ASP A 287 -24.48 -15.09 -12.77
C ASP A 287 -23.99 -14.30 -11.55
N CYS A 288 -24.91 -13.87 -10.67
CA CYS A 288 -24.57 -13.18 -9.43
C CYS A 288 -23.60 -14.01 -8.57
N TRP A 289 -23.91 -15.28 -8.33
CA TRP A 289 -23.06 -16.14 -7.50
C TRP A 289 -21.72 -16.45 -8.17
N ALA A 290 -21.66 -16.59 -9.50
CA ALA A 290 -20.40 -16.76 -10.22
C ALA A 290 -19.49 -15.53 -10.10
N GLN A 291 -20.05 -14.33 -10.23
CA GLN A 291 -19.32 -13.09 -9.98
C GLN A 291 -18.81 -13.00 -8.53
N LEU A 292 -19.62 -13.43 -7.57
CA LEU A 292 -19.24 -13.44 -6.16
C LEU A 292 -18.09 -14.41 -5.86
N ASP A 293 -18.10 -15.60 -6.45
CA ASP A 293 -17.02 -16.58 -6.30
C ASP A 293 -15.67 -15.96 -6.76
N GLU A 294 -15.66 -15.28 -7.90
CA GLU A 294 -14.47 -14.56 -8.39
C GLU A 294 -14.02 -13.45 -7.42
N CYS A 295 -14.96 -12.75 -6.78
CA CYS A 295 -14.63 -11.74 -5.77
C CYS A 295 -13.85 -12.36 -4.60
N TYR A 296 -14.36 -13.46 -4.03
CA TYR A 296 -13.71 -14.15 -2.91
C TYR A 296 -12.35 -14.72 -3.30
N ASP A 297 -12.23 -15.28 -4.51
CA ASP A 297 -10.97 -15.85 -5.01
C ASP A 297 -9.87 -14.79 -5.24
N THR A 298 -10.25 -13.51 -5.42
CA THR A 298 -9.33 -12.41 -5.76
C THR A 298 -9.18 -11.34 -4.68
N ALA A 299 -9.75 -11.57 -3.49
CA ALA A 299 -9.88 -10.58 -2.43
C ALA A 299 -8.58 -10.08 -1.80
N GLY A 300 -7.49 -10.86 -1.86
CA GLY A 300 -6.17 -10.50 -1.33
C GLY A 300 -6.14 -10.11 0.15
N ALA A 301 -5.11 -9.35 0.53
CA ALA A 301 -4.80 -9.09 1.94
C ALA A 301 -5.75 -8.09 2.64
N THR A 302 -6.34 -7.14 1.90
CA THR A 302 -7.10 -6.01 2.47
C THR A 302 -8.57 -6.32 2.77
N GLY A 303 -8.98 -7.58 2.63
CA GLY A 303 -10.28 -8.06 3.08
C GLY A 303 -11.36 -8.18 2.01
N LEU A 304 -12.59 -8.34 2.50
CA LEU A 304 -13.73 -8.92 1.77
C LEU A 304 -14.97 -8.03 1.76
N GLU A 305 -14.84 -6.75 2.10
CA GLU A 305 -15.98 -5.85 2.29
C GLU A 305 -16.85 -5.74 1.03
N GLY A 306 -16.23 -5.49 -0.13
CA GLY A 306 -16.95 -5.41 -1.40
C GLY A 306 -17.63 -6.73 -1.76
N CYS A 307 -16.98 -7.87 -1.47
CA CYS A 307 -17.57 -9.19 -1.69
C CYS A 307 -18.78 -9.43 -0.78
N LYS A 308 -18.72 -9.02 0.49
CA LYS A 308 -19.86 -9.14 1.43
C LYS A 308 -21.05 -8.30 0.98
N ILE A 309 -20.80 -7.06 0.53
CA ILE A 309 -21.84 -6.19 -0.05
C ILE A 309 -22.49 -6.86 -1.27
N PHE A 310 -21.68 -7.40 -2.18
CA PHE A 310 -22.21 -8.09 -3.37
C PHE A 310 -22.94 -9.39 -3.02
N GLN A 311 -22.49 -10.11 -1.99
CA GLN A 311 -23.16 -11.30 -1.50
C GLN A 311 -24.58 -10.97 -1.02
N ASP A 312 -24.76 -9.88 -0.30
CA ASP A 312 -26.08 -9.46 0.18
C ASP A 312 -26.99 -9.02 -0.99
N TYR A 313 -26.41 -8.43 -2.02
CA TYR A 313 -27.10 -8.19 -3.30
C TYR A 313 -27.58 -9.50 -3.95
N CYS A 314 -26.72 -10.51 -4.06
CA CYS A 314 -27.11 -11.82 -4.60
C CYS A 314 -28.18 -12.51 -3.73
N LYS A 315 -28.09 -12.44 -2.40
CA LYS A 315 -29.13 -12.95 -1.49
C LYS A 315 -30.49 -12.26 -1.73
N GLY A 316 -30.49 -10.94 -1.94
CA GLY A 316 -31.69 -10.16 -2.24
C GLY A 316 -32.34 -10.56 -3.56
N ASN A 317 -31.54 -10.74 -4.61
CA ASN A 317 -32.00 -11.23 -5.91
C ASN A 317 -32.57 -12.65 -5.80
N GLN A 318 -31.87 -13.54 -5.10
CA GLN A 318 -32.34 -14.90 -4.86
C GLN A 318 -33.69 -14.94 -4.11
N ALA A 319 -33.87 -14.07 -3.12
CA ALA A 319 -35.14 -13.96 -2.40
C ALA A 319 -36.27 -13.49 -3.34
N THR A 320 -35.97 -12.58 -4.26
CA THR A 320 -36.90 -12.11 -5.29
C THR A 320 -37.31 -13.27 -6.21
N CYS A 321 -36.37 -14.07 -6.70
CA CYS A 321 -36.65 -15.27 -7.51
C CYS A 321 -37.57 -16.25 -6.78
N LYS A 322 -37.30 -16.54 -5.50
CA LYS A 322 -38.14 -17.43 -4.68
C LYS A 322 -39.58 -16.94 -4.53
N SER A 323 -39.79 -15.62 -4.61
CA SER A 323 -41.12 -15.00 -4.53
C SER A 323 -41.83 -14.84 -5.88
N GLY A 324 -41.16 -15.17 -7.00
CA GLY A 324 -41.69 -14.95 -8.36
C GLY A 324 -41.71 -13.48 -8.78
N GLY A 325 -40.87 -12.63 -8.18
CA GLY A 325 -40.77 -11.21 -8.51
C GLY A 325 -39.83 -10.94 -9.69
N SER A 326 -39.98 -9.77 -10.33
CA SER A 326 -39.04 -9.23 -11.34
C SER A 326 -37.87 -8.50 -10.70
N GLY A 327 -36.75 -8.31 -11.41
CA GLY A 327 -35.58 -7.60 -10.90
C GLY A 327 -34.51 -7.34 -11.97
N PRO A 328 -33.29 -6.91 -11.58
CA PRO A 328 -32.78 -6.76 -10.22
C PRO A 328 -33.41 -5.61 -9.42
N GLN A 329 -33.47 -5.76 -8.10
CA GLN A 329 -34.11 -4.79 -7.19
C GLN A 329 -33.33 -3.47 -7.04
N ASN A 330 -32.05 -3.47 -7.42
CA ASN A 330 -31.15 -2.32 -7.35
C ASN A 330 -30.65 -1.85 -8.73
N ALA A 331 -31.47 -2.09 -9.77
CA ALA A 331 -31.26 -1.61 -11.15
C ALA A 331 -30.62 -0.21 -11.19
N GLY A 332 -29.39 -0.13 -11.71
CA GLY A 332 -28.65 1.12 -11.93
C GLY A 332 -28.15 1.82 -10.66
N LYS A 333 -28.07 1.15 -9.51
CA LYS A 333 -27.52 1.71 -8.27
C LYS A 333 -26.12 1.20 -7.97
N HIS A 334 -25.22 2.08 -7.55
CA HIS A 334 -23.98 1.68 -6.89
C HIS A 334 -24.29 1.15 -5.48
N LEU A 335 -23.82 -0.07 -5.20
CA LEU A 335 -24.00 -0.82 -3.96
C LEU A 335 -22.89 -0.58 -2.94
N SER A 336 -21.70 -0.16 -3.39
CA SER A 336 -20.73 0.44 -2.49
C SER A 336 -21.40 1.68 -1.92
N GLN A 337 -22.02 1.53 -0.75
CA GLN A 337 -22.47 2.69 0.03
C GLN A 337 -21.28 3.62 0.10
N GLN A 338 -21.54 4.89 -0.23
CA GLN A 338 -20.69 6.05 0.02
C GLN A 338 -19.54 5.68 0.95
N PHE A 339 -18.34 5.47 0.39
CA PHE A 339 -17.17 5.35 1.24
C PHE A 339 -17.22 6.55 2.18
N ASP A 340 -17.37 6.30 3.49
CA ASP A 340 -17.73 7.36 4.43
C ASP A 340 -16.76 8.52 4.21
N HIS A 341 -17.30 9.73 3.98
CA HIS A 341 -16.46 10.91 4.02
C HIS A 341 -15.99 11.05 5.47
N ILE A 342 -14.76 10.63 5.73
CA ILE A 342 -14.19 10.70 7.06
C ILE A 342 -13.51 12.04 7.27
N GLN A 343 -13.42 12.46 8.52
CA GLN A 343 -12.47 13.49 8.87
C GLN A 343 -11.06 12.89 8.83
N THR A 344 -10.29 13.28 7.83
CA THR A 344 -8.87 12.91 7.71
C THR A 344 -8.01 13.83 8.60
N PRO A 345 -6.80 13.39 9.00
CA PRO A 345 -5.82 14.30 9.60
C PRO A 345 -5.49 15.43 8.62
N ALA A 346 -5.14 16.60 9.14
CA ALA A 346 -4.70 17.72 8.30
C ALA A 346 -3.47 17.35 7.45
N ALA A 347 -3.39 17.90 6.23
CA ALA A 347 -2.24 17.68 5.37
C ALA A 347 -0.91 18.09 6.03
N VAL A 348 0.02 17.13 6.11
CA VAL A 348 1.33 17.30 6.76
C VAL A 348 2.26 18.25 6.02
N ASN A 349 2.03 18.49 4.73
CA ASN A 349 2.74 19.46 3.90
C ASN A 349 1.95 20.76 3.67
N GLY A 350 0.81 20.95 4.35
CA GLY A 350 -0.02 22.14 4.23
C GLY A 350 0.53 23.40 4.91
N MET A 351 1.63 23.27 5.67
CA MET A 351 2.21 24.37 6.47
C MET A 351 3.47 25.00 5.87
N THR A 352 4.00 24.46 4.78
CA THR A 352 5.16 25.00 4.07
C THR A 352 4.72 25.59 2.74
N SER A 353 4.35 26.87 2.76
CA SER A 353 4.43 27.68 1.54
C SER A 353 5.87 27.62 1.05
N TYR A 354 6.12 26.88 -0.03
CA TYR A 354 7.39 26.96 -0.75
C TYR A 354 7.62 28.43 -1.09
N GLY A 355 8.67 29.01 -0.51
CA GLY A 355 8.89 30.44 -0.49
C GLY A 355 8.96 31.04 -1.89
N SER A 356 7.91 31.73 -2.29
CA SER A 356 8.02 32.85 -3.20
C SER A 356 8.53 34.04 -2.38
N THR A 357 9.77 34.41 -2.60
CA THR A 357 10.38 35.58 -1.97
C THR A 357 9.77 36.86 -2.51
N GLY A 358 9.04 37.57 -1.65
CA GLY A 358 9.03 39.04 -1.65
C GLY A 358 7.68 39.72 -1.72
N GLY A 359 7.31 40.39 -0.61
CA GLY A 359 6.47 41.58 -0.64
C GLY A 359 5.19 41.49 0.18
N SER A 360 5.32 41.67 1.49
CA SER A 360 4.18 41.99 2.37
C SER A 360 3.63 43.38 2.03
N SER A 361 2.32 43.47 1.80
CA SER A 361 1.53 44.64 2.22
C SER A 361 0.07 44.23 2.41
N ASP A 362 -0.38 44.30 3.66
CA ASP A 362 -1.79 44.38 4.03
C ASP A 362 -2.50 45.45 3.19
N SER A 363 -3.68 45.13 2.65
CA SER A 363 -4.77 46.10 2.65
C SER A 363 -6.13 45.43 2.49
N GLN A 364 -6.99 45.83 3.41
CA GLN A 364 -8.41 45.60 3.47
C GLN A 364 -9.09 46.13 2.19
N SER A 365 -10.15 45.43 1.81
CA SER A 365 -11.14 45.84 0.84
C SER A 365 -11.69 47.24 1.16
N ASN A 366 -11.65 48.14 0.18
CA ASN A 366 -12.74 49.08 -0.03
C ASN A 366 -12.76 49.54 -1.49
N ASP A 367 -13.88 49.23 -2.13
CA ASP A 367 -14.28 49.77 -3.41
C ASP A 367 -14.37 51.30 -3.34
N GLN A 368 -13.67 52.02 -4.21
CA GLN A 368 -14.28 53.13 -4.95
C GLN A 368 -13.43 53.62 -6.11
N ALA A 369 -14.15 53.98 -7.17
CA ALA A 369 -13.69 54.29 -8.49
C ALA A 369 -13.01 55.66 -8.64
N SER A 370 -12.23 55.75 -9.73
CA SER A 370 -12.14 56.87 -10.67
C SER A 370 -10.86 57.73 -10.67
N SER A 371 -10.34 57.82 -11.90
CA SER A 371 -9.70 58.96 -12.57
C SER A 371 -8.17 59.13 -12.51
N SER A 372 -7.61 58.82 -13.69
CA SER A 372 -6.73 59.67 -14.51
C SER A 372 -5.26 59.91 -14.14
N SER A 373 -4.46 59.68 -15.19
CA SER A 373 -3.31 60.44 -15.70
C SER A 373 -1.91 59.84 -15.49
N ALA A 374 -1.33 59.46 -16.64
CA ALA A 374 0.09 59.23 -16.91
C ALA A 374 0.90 60.57 -16.79
N PRO A 375 2.24 60.64 -16.96
CA PRO A 375 3.17 59.62 -17.46
C PRO A 375 4.52 59.50 -16.71
N ALA A 376 5.36 58.59 -17.24
CA ALA A 376 6.72 58.20 -16.86
C ALA A 376 7.74 59.36 -16.62
N PRO A 377 8.90 59.03 -16.01
CA PRO A 377 10.08 58.92 -16.86
C PRO A 377 10.95 57.68 -16.61
N SER A 378 11.72 57.37 -17.65
CA SER A 378 12.68 56.28 -17.82
C SER A 378 14.10 56.75 -17.36
N PRO A 379 15.20 55.98 -17.55
CA PRO A 379 16.00 55.44 -16.44
C PRO A 379 17.44 55.99 -16.40
N ASP A 380 18.08 55.98 -15.21
CA ASP A 380 19.53 56.15 -15.12
C ASP A 380 20.18 55.09 -14.22
N SER A 381 20.82 54.15 -14.93
CA SER A 381 22.16 53.60 -14.70
C SER A 381 22.73 53.57 -13.28
N TYR A 382 22.99 52.38 -12.72
CA TYR A 382 24.21 52.14 -11.94
C TYR A 382 24.72 50.69 -12.03
N LYS A 383 25.79 50.56 -12.83
CA LYS A 383 26.99 49.71 -12.75
C LYS A 383 26.99 48.43 -11.88
N LYS A 384 27.18 47.32 -12.60
CA LYS A 384 27.69 46.00 -12.19
C LYS A 384 29.03 46.14 -11.43
N LYS A 385 29.15 45.50 -10.27
CA LYS A 385 30.43 45.23 -9.59
C LYS A 385 30.60 43.72 -9.49
N GLU A 386 31.57 43.23 -10.23
CA GLU A 386 32.06 41.86 -10.27
C GLU A 386 32.92 41.62 -9.03
N MET A 387 32.71 40.49 -8.33
CA MET A 387 33.61 40.03 -7.26
C MET A 387 34.11 38.63 -7.61
N ALA A 388 35.42 38.51 -7.53
CA ALA A 388 36.24 37.39 -7.97
C ALA A 388 36.13 36.17 -7.06
N ALA A 389 36.33 35.00 -7.67
CA ALA A 389 36.49 33.71 -7.01
C ALA A 389 37.83 33.62 -6.25
N PRO A 390 37.89 32.99 -5.07
CA PRO A 390 39.14 32.59 -4.46
C PRO A 390 39.61 31.20 -4.95
N ALA A 391 40.92 31.09 -5.13
CA ALA A 391 41.69 29.93 -5.59
C ALA A 391 41.80 28.81 -4.52
N PRO A 392 42.10 27.55 -4.91
CA PRO A 392 42.08 26.40 -4.01
C PRO A 392 43.36 26.25 -3.19
N SER A 393 43.24 25.92 -1.90
CA SER A 393 44.37 25.45 -1.08
C SER A 393 44.45 23.93 -1.07
N SER A 394 45.61 23.42 -1.47
CA SER A 394 46.06 22.05 -1.32
C SER A 394 46.33 21.72 0.15
N GLU A 395 45.70 20.68 0.67
CA GLU A 395 46.13 20.02 1.90
C GLU A 395 46.28 18.51 1.65
N GLU A 396 47.39 17.99 2.14
CA GLU A 396 48.03 16.73 1.80
C GLU A 396 47.36 15.57 2.55
N ALA A 397 47.03 14.50 1.82
CA ALA A 397 46.33 13.34 2.37
C ALA A 397 47.24 12.51 3.30
N ALA A 398 46.81 12.32 4.54
CA ALA A 398 47.42 11.38 5.47
C ALA A 398 47.13 9.92 5.04
N PRO A 399 48.07 8.97 5.23
CA PRO A 399 47.92 7.59 4.75
C PRO A 399 46.92 6.77 5.58
N ALA A 400 46.15 5.92 4.90
CA ALA A 400 45.19 4.99 5.49
C ALA A 400 45.87 3.91 6.36
N PRO A 401 45.29 3.51 7.50
CA PRO A 401 45.78 2.38 8.27
C PRO A 401 45.45 1.04 7.58
N GLN A 402 46.46 0.20 7.39
CA GLN A 402 46.31 -1.19 6.96
C GLN A 402 45.83 -2.05 8.12
N TYR A 403 44.66 -2.68 8.00
CA TYR A 403 44.20 -3.72 8.92
C TYR A 403 44.60 -5.10 8.39
N THR A 404 45.59 -5.71 9.03
CA THR A 404 45.95 -7.12 8.85
C THR A 404 45.36 -7.95 9.98
N SER A 405 44.20 -8.58 9.75
CA SER A 405 43.81 -9.80 10.49
C SER A 405 42.67 -10.50 9.77
N ALA A 406 42.94 -11.72 9.27
CA ALA A 406 41.91 -12.62 8.79
C ALA A 406 40.98 -13.03 9.95
N PRO A 407 39.66 -13.22 9.70
CA PRO A 407 38.74 -13.69 10.73
C PRO A 407 39.02 -15.15 11.13
N PRO A 408 38.78 -15.54 12.40
CA PRO A 408 38.99 -16.91 12.84
C PRO A 408 37.94 -17.85 12.23
N ALA A 409 38.38 -19.06 11.84
CA ALA A 409 37.52 -20.12 11.35
C ALA A 409 36.56 -20.60 12.46
N TYR A 410 35.26 -20.61 12.17
CA TYR A 410 34.23 -21.11 13.08
C TYR A 410 34.15 -22.64 12.97
N SER A 411 34.30 -23.33 14.10
CA SER A 411 34.09 -24.78 14.22
C SER A 411 32.60 -25.08 14.44
N ALA A 412 32.01 -25.90 13.58
CA ALA A 412 30.62 -26.34 13.70
C ALA A 412 30.40 -27.18 14.98
N PRO A 413 29.28 -27.00 15.72
CA PRO A 413 28.91 -27.85 16.86
C PRO A 413 28.47 -29.27 16.42
N ALA A 414 28.72 -30.26 17.28
CA ALA A 414 28.39 -31.67 17.04
C ALA A 414 26.87 -31.94 16.97
N PRO A 415 26.41 -32.90 16.14
CA PRO A 415 24.98 -33.17 15.97
C PRO A 415 24.37 -33.91 17.17
N GLN A 416 23.21 -33.43 17.65
CA GLN A 416 22.36 -34.13 18.61
C GLN A 416 21.25 -34.94 17.89
N ALA A 417 20.78 -35.97 18.58
CA ALA A 417 20.07 -37.14 18.04
C ALA A 417 18.78 -36.86 17.23
N GLN A 418 18.65 -37.58 16.10
CA GLN A 418 17.49 -37.59 15.22
C GLN A 418 16.34 -38.43 15.84
N ALA A 419 15.13 -37.87 15.89
CA ALA A 419 13.91 -38.62 16.18
C ALA A 419 13.25 -39.06 14.88
N THR A 420 13.05 -40.37 14.71
CA THR A 420 12.37 -40.97 13.54
C THR A 420 10.88 -41.13 13.86
N THR A 421 9.99 -40.55 13.03
CA THR A 421 8.54 -40.80 13.14
C THR A 421 8.06 -41.61 11.95
N LEU A 422 7.39 -42.74 12.23
CA LEU A 422 6.74 -43.60 11.25
C LEU A 422 5.42 -42.96 10.82
N VAL A 423 5.23 -42.71 9.52
CA VAL A 423 3.92 -42.41 8.95
C VAL A 423 3.40 -43.66 8.26
N THR A 424 2.41 -44.33 8.86
CA THR A 424 1.65 -45.38 8.19
C THR A 424 0.49 -44.76 7.41
N LYS A 425 0.51 -44.90 6.09
CA LYS A 425 -0.62 -44.52 5.23
C LYS A 425 -1.68 -45.63 5.27
N ALA A 426 -2.94 -45.25 5.48
CA ALA A 426 -4.07 -46.16 5.52
C ALA A 426 -4.25 -46.92 4.19
N ALA A 427 -4.62 -48.20 4.32
CA ALA A 427 -4.72 -49.16 3.24
C ALA A 427 -5.88 -48.87 2.27
N ALA A 428 -5.63 -49.09 0.98
CA ALA A 428 -6.66 -49.35 -0.01
C ALA A 428 -6.20 -50.48 -0.97
N ASP A 429 -7.03 -51.51 -0.99
CA ASP A 429 -7.21 -52.60 -1.96
C ASP A 429 -6.09 -53.64 -2.21
N GLN A 430 -6.38 -54.89 -1.84
CA GLN A 430 -5.55 -56.08 -2.07
C GLN A 430 -5.93 -56.73 -3.39
N GLY A 431 -5.04 -56.70 -4.38
CA GLY A 431 -5.33 -57.34 -5.66
C GLY A 431 -4.17 -57.46 -6.65
N ASN A 432 -2.92 -57.68 -6.22
CA ASN A 432 -1.87 -58.14 -7.14
C ASN A 432 -0.70 -58.84 -6.39
N PRO A 433 -0.41 -60.13 -6.65
CA PRO A 433 0.64 -60.86 -5.94
C PRO A 433 2.08 -60.62 -6.45
N ASN A 434 2.33 -59.67 -7.36
CA ASN A 434 3.65 -59.43 -7.95
C ASN A 434 4.17 -57.98 -7.83
N VAL A 435 4.17 -57.40 -6.62
CA VAL A 435 4.86 -56.12 -6.36
C VAL A 435 5.89 -56.30 -5.25
N VAL A 436 7.16 -56.08 -5.58
CA VAL A 436 8.28 -55.96 -4.63
C VAL A 436 8.41 -54.48 -4.27
N TYR A 437 8.37 -54.14 -2.98
CA TYR A 437 8.54 -52.76 -2.50
C TYR A 437 10.00 -52.57 -2.03
N GLU A 438 10.74 -51.65 -2.66
CA GLU A 438 11.99 -51.14 -2.11
C GLU A 438 11.70 -50.01 -1.11
N THR A 439 12.29 -50.09 0.08
CA THR A 439 12.25 -49.01 1.07
C THR A 439 13.38 -48.04 0.76
N VAL A 440 13.04 -46.86 0.25
CA VAL A 440 13.99 -45.76 0.05
C VAL A 440 13.90 -44.83 1.27
N TYR A 441 15.03 -44.61 1.95
CA TYR A 441 15.13 -43.59 3.00
C TYR A 441 15.57 -42.27 2.37
N GLU A 442 14.75 -41.25 2.47
CA GLU A 442 15.12 -39.88 2.09
C GLU A 442 15.41 -39.10 3.38
N THR A 443 16.60 -38.49 3.46
CA THR A 443 17.00 -37.67 4.62
C THR A 443 16.65 -36.22 4.30
N VAL A 444 15.61 -35.68 4.94
CA VAL A 444 15.23 -34.27 4.81
C VAL A 444 15.76 -33.51 6.04
N ASN A 445 16.65 -32.55 5.81
CA ASN A 445 17.06 -31.60 6.85
C ASN A 445 16.04 -30.46 6.89
N ALA A 446 15.12 -30.50 7.85
CA ALA A 446 14.23 -29.39 8.14
C ALA A 446 14.77 -28.61 9.36
N TYR A 447 15.09 -27.34 9.17
CA TYR A 447 15.29 -26.41 10.28
C TYR A 447 13.91 -25.97 10.76
N ALA A 448 13.45 -26.50 11.90
CA ALA A 448 12.20 -26.09 12.51
C ALA A 448 12.46 -24.98 13.52
N THR A 449 12.06 -23.75 13.20
CA THR A 449 11.63 -22.81 14.24
C THR A 449 10.27 -23.33 14.70
N VAL A 450 10.21 -23.89 15.90
CA VAL A 450 8.98 -24.52 16.41
C VAL A 450 7.93 -23.44 16.65
N THR A 451 6.94 -23.36 15.77
CA THR A 451 5.56 -23.01 16.14
C THR A 451 4.66 -24.00 15.41
N ASP A 452 4.15 -25.01 16.13
CA ASP A 452 3.15 -25.92 15.58
C ASP A 452 1.85 -25.14 15.32
N MET A 453 1.52 -24.92 14.05
CA MET A 453 0.20 -24.46 13.62
C MET A 453 -0.59 -25.65 13.09
N ALA A 454 -1.60 -26.08 13.86
CA ALA A 454 -2.68 -26.92 13.35
C ALA A 454 -3.79 -26.01 12.84
N TYR A 455 -4.06 -26.03 11.52
CA TYR A 455 -5.24 -25.41 10.95
C TYR A 455 -6.50 -26.10 11.47
N ALA A 456 -7.46 -25.33 11.98
CA ALA A 456 -8.84 -25.78 12.07
C ALA A 456 -9.51 -25.52 10.72
N THR A 457 -9.77 -26.57 9.95
CA THR A 457 -10.66 -26.50 8.79
C THR A 457 -12.05 -26.20 9.32
N GLU A 458 -12.55 -24.98 9.13
CA GLU A 458 -13.98 -24.74 9.30
C GLU A 458 -14.71 -25.53 8.20
N THR A 459 -15.49 -26.52 8.62
CA THR A 459 -16.27 -27.31 7.68
C THR A 459 -17.46 -26.46 7.27
N VAL A 460 -17.33 -25.72 6.17
CA VAL A 460 -18.49 -25.18 5.47
C VAL A 460 -19.34 -26.39 5.07
N GLN A 461 -20.57 -26.48 5.58
CA GLN A 461 -21.52 -27.51 5.16
C GLN A 461 -21.72 -27.39 3.64
N ALA A 462 -21.03 -28.23 2.89
CA ALA A 462 -21.28 -28.41 1.47
C ALA A 462 -22.72 -28.93 1.32
N TYR A 463 -23.60 -28.10 0.76
CA TYR A 463 -24.88 -28.56 0.24
C TYR A 463 -24.62 -29.47 -0.96
N ARG A 464 -24.52 -30.78 -0.72
CA ARG A 464 -24.71 -31.78 -1.78
C ARG A 464 -26.19 -31.75 -2.19
N ARG A 465 -26.52 -31.14 -3.33
CA ARG A 465 -27.77 -31.46 -4.03
C ARG A 465 -27.69 -32.90 -4.53
N HIS A 466 -28.56 -33.76 -4.01
CA HIS A 466 -28.82 -35.06 -4.62
C HIS A 466 -29.37 -34.84 -6.04
N ALA A 467 -28.66 -35.36 -7.04
CA ALA A 467 -29.25 -35.59 -8.35
C ALA A 467 -30.36 -36.64 -8.20
N HIS A 468 -31.61 -36.26 -8.49
CA HIS A 468 -32.70 -37.22 -8.64
C HIS A 468 -32.44 -38.13 -9.85
N PRO A 469 -32.64 -39.45 -9.75
CA PRO A 469 -32.60 -40.33 -10.91
C PRO A 469 -33.85 -40.10 -11.78
N ARG A 470 -33.63 -39.92 -13.09
CA ARG A 470 -34.69 -39.92 -14.10
C ARG A 470 -35.39 -41.28 -14.08
N HIS A 471 -36.70 -41.28 -13.82
CA HIS A 471 -37.55 -42.41 -14.13
C HIS A 471 -37.72 -42.51 -15.66
N ALA A 472 -37.13 -43.54 -16.26
CA ALA A 472 -37.54 -44.02 -17.58
C ALA A 472 -38.90 -44.75 -17.43
N ARG A 473 -39.93 -44.27 -18.14
CA ARG A 473 -41.15 -45.05 -18.39
C ARG A 473 -40.95 -45.83 -19.69
N HIS A 474 -41.09 -47.15 -19.61
CA HIS A 474 -41.38 -48.01 -20.75
C HIS A 474 -42.81 -47.73 -21.24
N VAL A 475 -42.96 -47.43 -22.54
CA VAL A 475 -43.72 -48.24 -23.51
C VAL A 475 -42.98 -48.17 -24.84
#